data_AF-A0A2G5ZIK7-F1
#
_entry.id   AF-A0A2G5ZIK7-F1
#
_cell.length_a   1.000
_cell.length_b   1.000
_cell.length_c   1.000
_cell.angle_alpha   90.00
_cell.angle_beta   90.00
_cell.angle_gamma   90.00
#
_symmetry.space_group_name_H-M   'P 1'
#
loop_
_entity.id
_entity.type
_entity.pdbx_description
1 polymer ?
#
loop_
_entity_poly.entity_id
_entity_poly.type
_entity_poly.pdbx_seq_one_letter_code
_entity_poly.pdbx_strand_id
1 'polypeptide(L)'
;MMSNKVSRRTFLSYTLMGTGGFMASAMLMPMIRFAIDPVLASAGGSDMIPTPQKEADLSEVPVRVDYTIKDRQDAWYTSDESNTAWVYKEGDKVIALSPVCKHLGCTVNWEGDEHKNEFFCPCHAGRYKKNGDNIPGTPPLGPLDEFEVEIIDGFVYLGGVIPNTLV
;
A
#
# COMPACT_ATOMS: atom_id res chain seq x y z
N MET A 1 -23.36 57.09 8.98
CA MET A 1 -23.39 55.65 8.65
C MET A 1 -24.14 55.48 7.32
N MET A 2 -23.40 55.35 6.23
CA MET A 2 -23.95 55.33 4.87
C MET A 2 -24.66 53.98 4.64
N SER A 3 -25.98 54.01 4.50
CA SER A 3 -26.74 52.85 4.01
C SER A 3 -26.32 52.62 2.57
N ASN A 4 -25.45 51.64 2.33
CA ASN A 4 -25.14 51.17 0.99
C ASN A 4 -26.38 50.47 0.42
N LYS A 5 -27.29 51.26 -0.17
CA LYS A 5 -28.47 50.75 -0.87
C LYS A 5 -27.99 49.94 -2.05
N VAL A 6 -28.12 48.61 -1.96
CA VAL A 6 -27.79 47.68 -3.04
C VAL A 6 -28.53 48.13 -4.31
N SER A 7 -27.80 48.42 -5.37
CA SER A 7 -28.42 48.81 -6.64
C SER A 7 -29.20 47.63 -7.22
N ARG A 8 -30.28 47.89 -7.98
CA ARG A 8 -31.07 46.81 -8.62
C ARG A 8 -30.20 45.88 -9.48
N ARG A 9 -29.18 46.44 -10.15
CA ARG A 9 -28.21 45.67 -10.95
C ARG A 9 -27.34 44.78 -10.06
N THR A 10 -26.86 45.30 -8.94
CA THR A 10 -26.06 44.55 -7.97
C THR A 10 -26.87 43.41 -7.35
N PHE A 11 -28.12 43.70 -6.95
CA PHE A 11 -29.05 42.69 -6.44
C PHE A 11 -29.26 41.56 -7.45
N LEU A 12 -29.62 41.89 -8.70
CA LEU A 12 -29.83 40.89 -9.75
C LEU A 12 -28.56 40.10 -10.09
N SER A 13 -27.39 40.74 -10.11
CA SER A 13 -26.12 40.06 -10.41
C SER A 13 -25.78 39.03 -9.33
N TYR A 14 -25.96 39.37 -8.06
CA TYR A 14 -25.71 38.45 -6.94
C TYR A 14 -26.72 37.31 -6.88
N THR A 15 -28.00 37.57 -7.15
CA THR A 15 -29.00 36.50 -7.23
C THR A 15 -28.68 35.54 -8.38
N LEU A 16 -28.35 36.05 -9.56
CA LEU A 16 -28.00 35.21 -10.72
C LEU A 16 -26.72 34.40 -10.46
N MET A 17 -25.68 35.02 -9.92
CA MET A 17 -24.43 34.32 -9.57
C MET A 17 -24.64 33.31 -8.45
N GLY A 18 -25.45 33.62 -7.44
CA GLY A 18 -25.74 32.73 -6.32
C GLY A 18 -26.53 31.49 -6.77
N THR A 19 -27.62 31.69 -7.51
CA THR A 19 -28.42 30.56 -8.03
C THR A 19 -27.62 29.75 -9.07
N GLY A 20 -26.91 30.42 -9.98
CA GLY A 20 -26.07 29.74 -10.98
C GLY A 20 -24.93 28.94 -10.34
N GLY A 21 -24.27 29.53 -9.33
CA GLY A 21 -23.21 28.86 -8.57
C GLY A 21 -23.72 27.65 -7.80
N PHE A 22 -24.92 27.73 -7.20
CA PHE A 22 -25.55 26.60 -6.53
C PHE A 22 -25.85 25.45 -7.51
N MET A 23 -26.45 25.75 -8.66
CA MET A 23 -26.74 24.75 -9.69
C MET A 23 -25.47 24.09 -10.23
N ALA A 24 -24.44 24.89 -10.53
CA ALA A 24 -23.15 24.38 -10.98
C ALA A 24 -22.48 23.49 -9.92
N SER A 25 -22.53 23.91 -8.65
CA SER A 25 -21.96 23.12 -7.54
C SER A 25 -22.70 21.80 -7.36
N ALA A 26 -24.03 21.80 -7.45
CA ALA A 26 -24.83 20.58 -7.36
C ALA A 26 -24.50 19.56 -8.46
N MET A 27 -24.20 20.04 -9.67
CA MET A 27 -23.79 19.18 -10.79
C MET A 27 -22.35 18.66 -10.65
N LEU A 28 -21.43 19.49 -10.14
CA LEU A 28 -20.01 19.13 -10.01
C LEU A 28 -19.72 18.28 -8.77
N MET A 29 -20.48 18.46 -7.69
CA MET A 29 -20.26 17.76 -6.42
C MET A 29 -20.20 16.23 -6.55
N PRO A 30 -21.12 15.53 -7.23
CA PRO A 30 -21.02 14.07 -7.37
C PRO A 30 -19.80 13.63 -8.18
N MET A 31 -19.39 14.40 -9.19
CA MET A 31 -18.20 14.07 -10.00
C MET A 31 -16.91 14.26 -9.20
N ILE A 32 -16.83 15.34 -8.43
CA ILE A 32 -15.71 15.61 -7.51
C ILE A 32 -15.66 14.53 -6.43
N ARG A 33 -16.81 14.19 -5.84
CA ARG A 33 -16.88 13.15 -4.81
C ARG A 33 -16.46 11.80 -5.36
N PHE A 34 -16.97 11.40 -6.52
CA PHE A 34 -16.58 10.16 -7.19
C PHE A 34 -15.06 10.10 -7.45
N ALA A 35 -14.46 11.20 -7.91
CA ALA A 35 -13.02 11.25 -8.16
C ALA A 35 -12.16 11.14 -6.89
N ILE A 36 -12.68 11.58 -5.74
CA ILE A 36 -11.95 11.62 -4.47
C ILE A 36 -12.35 10.46 -3.54
N ASP A 37 -13.49 9.78 -3.80
CA ASP A 37 -14.02 8.69 -3.00
C ASP A 37 -12.99 7.58 -2.69
N PRO A 38 -12.14 7.13 -3.64
CA PRO A 38 -11.13 6.11 -3.34
C PRO A 38 -10.11 6.53 -2.27
N VAL A 39 -9.83 7.83 -2.15
CA VAL A 39 -8.90 8.38 -1.15
C VAL A 39 -9.58 8.55 0.20
N LEU A 40 -10.91 8.77 0.21
CA LEU A 40 -11.70 9.00 1.42
C LEU A 40 -12.33 7.71 1.96
N ALA A 41 -12.40 6.66 1.15
CA ALA A 41 -12.75 5.32 1.61
C ALA A 41 -11.66 4.86 2.57
N SER A 42 -12.04 4.59 3.82
CA SER A 42 -11.14 3.91 4.75
C SER A 42 -10.76 2.57 4.13
N ALA A 43 -9.47 2.32 3.98
CA ALA A 43 -9.01 0.94 3.92
C ALA A 43 -9.58 0.26 5.17
N GLY A 44 -10.45 -0.74 4.99
CA GLY A 44 -10.83 -1.60 6.10
C GLY A 44 -9.56 -2.11 6.75
N GLY A 45 -9.52 -2.15 8.09
CA GLY A 45 -8.37 -2.66 8.83
C GLY A 45 -7.92 -3.98 8.22
N SER A 46 -6.61 -4.14 8.05
CA SER A 46 -6.03 -5.29 7.38
C SER A 46 -6.55 -6.58 8.02
N ASP A 47 -7.43 -7.28 7.31
CA ASP A 47 -7.78 -8.64 7.67
C ASP A 47 -6.48 -9.45 7.64
N MET A 48 -6.13 -10.02 8.79
CA MET A 48 -4.93 -10.85 8.92
C MET A 48 -5.09 -12.07 8.04
N ILE A 49 -4.29 -12.17 6.97
CA ILE A 49 -4.39 -13.24 6.00
C ILE A 49 -3.55 -14.43 6.47
N PRO A 50 -4.16 -15.63 6.61
CA PRO A 50 -3.42 -16.82 6.98
C PRO A 50 -2.47 -17.22 5.85
N THR A 51 -1.23 -17.54 6.20
CA THR A 51 -0.27 -18.15 5.27
C THR A 51 -0.14 -19.65 5.55
N PRO A 52 0.24 -20.46 4.54
CA PRO A 52 0.46 -21.89 4.75
C PRO A 52 1.73 -22.20 5.56
N GLN A 53 2.53 -21.18 5.94
CA GLN A 53 3.80 -21.38 6.63
C GLN A 53 3.63 -21.48 8.13
N LYS A 54 4.33 -22.46 8.72
CA LYS A 54 4.44 -22.62 10.16
C LYS A 54 5.70 -21.95 10.66
N GLU A 55 5.64 -21.38 11.86
CA GLU A 55 6.81 -20.78 12.50
C GLU A 55 7.96 -21.80 12.68
N ALA A 56 7.63 -23.06 12.97
CA ALA A 56 8.61 -24.12 13.20
C ALA A 56 9.46 -24.47 11.98
N ASP A 57 8.95 -24.20 10.78
CA ASP A 57 9.63 -24.50 9.51
C ASP A 57 10.45 -23.29 9.01
N LEU A 58 10.38 -22.14 9.70
CA LEU A 58 11.13 -20.95 9.36
C LEU A 58 12.57 -21.03 9.88
N SER A 59 13.49 -20.63 9.01
CA SER A 59 14.91 -20.51 9.32
C SER A 59 15.38 -19.07 9.18
N GLU A 60 16.67 -18.82 9.40
CA GLU A 60 17.30 -17.53 9.12
C GLU A 60 17.35 -17.19 7.63
N VAL A 61 17.05 -18.12 6.74
CA VAL A 61 17.01 -17.89 5.29
C VAL A 61 15.60 -17.47 4.87
N PRO A 62 15.45 -16.31 4.19
CA PRO A 62 14.20 -15.88 3.56
C PRO A 62 13.59 -16.92 2.63
N VAL A 63 12.34 -17.30 2.93
CA VAL A 63 11.52 -18.18 2.11
C VAL A 63 10.42 -17.36 1.47
N ARG A 64 10.13 -17.65 0.19
CA ARG A 64 9.01 -17.05 -0.52
C ARG A 64 7.72 -17.74 -0.10
N VAL A 65 6.77 -16.94 0.34
CA VAL A 65 5.46 -17.39 0.81
C VAL A 65 4.41 -16.76 -0.07
N ASP A 66 3.67 -17.59 -0.79
CA ASP A 66 2.52 -17.14 -1.55
C ASP A 66 1.28 -17.20 -0.63
N TYR A 67 0.51 -16.12 -0.59
CA TYR A 67 -0.71 -16.00 0.20
C TYR A 67 -1.84 -15.47 -0.68
N THR A 68 -3.08 -15.84 -0.35
CA THR A 68 -4.25 -15.47 -1.15
C THR A 68 -5.14 -14.54 -0.36
N ILE A 69 -5.37 -13.35 -0.90
CA ILE A 69 -6.40 -12.45 -0.42
C ILE A 69 -7.71 -12.92 -1.05
N LYS A 70 -8.57 -13.52 -0.23
CA LYS A 70 -9.87 -13.99 -0.68
C LYS A 70 -10.84 -12.84 -0.85
N ASP A 71 -11.74 -12.99 -1.80
CA ASP A 71 -12.90 -12.11 -1.97
C ASP A 71 -12.55 -10.62 -2.16
N ARG A 72 -11.44 -10.32 -2.82
CA ARG A 72 -11.17 -8.94 -3.22
C ARG A 72 -12.26 -8.52 -4.21
N GLN A 73 -13.09 -7.57 -3.79
CA GLN A 73 -14.19 -7.06 -4.60
C GLN A 73 -13.69 -5.93 -5.50
N ASP A 74 -13.42 -6.27 -6.76
CA ASP A 74 -13.16 -5.30 -7.82
C ASP A 74 -14.47 -4.97 -8.52
N ALA A 75 -15.14 -3.97 -7.94
CA ALA A 75 -16.40 -3.42 -8.40
C ALA A 75 -17.57 -4.44 -8.44
N TRP A 76 -17.77 -5.17 -9.52
CA TRP A 76 -18.85 -6.19 -9.65
C TRP A 76 -18.34 -7.63 -9.59
N TYR A 77 -17.03 -7.83 -9.51
CA TYR A 77 -16.40 -9.14 -9.49
C TYR A 77 -15.67 -9.36 -8.16
N THR A 78 -15.74 -10.58 -7.65
CA THR A 78 -14.83 -11.05 -6.61
C THR A 78 -13.76 -11.90 -7.26
N SER A 79 -12.50 -11.62 -6.92
CA SER A 79 -11.37 -12.43 -7.38
C SER A 79 -10.42 -12.70 -6.23
N ASP A 80 -9.84 -13.89 -6.27
CA ASP A 80 -8.78 -14.29 -5.36
C ASP A 80 -7.45 -13.78 -5.92
N GLU A 81 -6.81 -12.85 -5.21
CA GLU A 81 -5.49 -12.35 -5.59
C GLU A 81 -4.40 -13.11 -4.84
N SER A 82 -3.56 -13.82 -5.59
CA SER A 82 -2.34 -14.43 -5.06
C SER A 82 -1.23 -13.38 -4.99
N ASN A 83 -0.82 -13.03 -3.78
CA ASN A 83 0.32 -12.17 -3.51
C ASN A 83 1.46 -12.97 -2.87
N THR A 84 2.63 -12.36 -2.78
CA THR A 84 3.83 -13.03 -2.28
C THR A 84 4.52 -12.18 -1.22
N ALA A 85 5.14 -12.83 -0.25
CA ALA A 85 5.92 -12.21 0.82
C ALA A 85 7.21 -13.00 1.04
N TRP A 86 8.26 -12.33 1.49
CA TRP A 86 9.47 -12.98 1.97
C TRP A 86 9.40 -13.10 3.48
N VAL A 87 9.41 -14.33 4.00
CA VAL A 87 9.31 -14.58 5.45
C VAL A 87 10.55 -15.32 5.94
N TYR A 88 11.11 -14.86 7.06
CA TYR A 88 12.20 -15.55 7.76
C TYR A 88 12.10 -15.33 9.26
N LYS A 89 12.88 -16.10 10.01
CA LYS A 89 12.99 -15.99 11.46
C LYS A 89 14.40 -15.54 11.83
N GLU A 90 14.51 -14.50 12.64
CA GLU A 90 15.78 -14.00 13.18
C GLU A 90 15.71 -14.02 14.71
N GLY A 91 16.40 -15.00 15.31
CA GLY A 91 16.21 -15.34 16.72
C GLY A 91 14.78 -15.78 16.99
N ASP A 92 14.08 -15.05 17.86
CA ASP A 92 12.68 -15.31 18.21
C ASP A 92 11.67 -14.43 17.42
N LYS A 93 12.15 -13.52 16.56
CA LYS A 93 11.26 -12.64 15.77
C LYS A 93 11.04 -13.22 14.37
N VAL A 94 9.77 -13.35 13.97
CA VAL A 94 9.40 -13.58 12.56
C VAL A 94 9.34 -12.24 11.84
N ILE A 95 10.00 -12.17 10.70
CA ILE A 95 10.05 -10.98 9.86
C ILE A 95 9.45 -11.35 8.51
N ALA A 96 8.52 -10.52 8.04
CA ALA A 96 7.94 -10.63 6.71
C ALA A 96 8.17 -9.33 5.94
N LEU A 97 8.83 -9.43 4.78
CA LEU A 97 9.14 -8.30 3.91
C LEU A 97 8.34 -8.37 2.61
N SER A 98 7.92 -7.20 2.13
CA SER A 98 7.31 -7.03 0.83
C SER A 98 8.33 -7.29 -0.28
N PRO A 99 7.99 -8.10 -1.29
CA PRO A 99 8.87 -8.34 -2.42
C PRO A 99 8.82 -7.19 -3.43
N VAL A 100 8.12 -6.08 -3.15
CA VAL A 100 7.92 -4.98 -4.11
C VAL A 100 9.11 -4.03 -4.08
N CYS A 101 9.86 -3.99 -5.17
CA CYS A 101 10.99 -3.08 -5.32
C CYS A 101 10.55 -1.62 -5.31
N LYS A 102 11.14 -0.82 -4.41
CA LYS A 102 10.92 0.64 -4.27
C LYS A 102 11.42 1.52 -5.42
N HIS A 103 11.90 0.93 -6.51
CA HIS A 103 12.18 1.67 -7.74
C HIS A 103 10.90 1.85 -8.57
N LEU A 104 10.35 0.75 -9.09
CA LEU A 104 9.18 0.75 -10.00
C LEU A 104 8.21 -0.42 -9.75
N GLY A 105 8.36 -1.15 -8.64
CA GLY A 105 7.43 -2.21 -8.23
C GLY A 105 7.71 -3.61 -8.75
N CYS A 106 8.86 -3.87 -9.39
CA CYS A 106 9.26 -5.24 -9.75
C CYS A 106 9.40 -6.14 -8.51
N THR A 107 9.18 -7.44 -8.66
CA THR A 107 9.42 -8.44 -7.60
C THR A 107 10.93 -8.64 -7.36
N VAL A 108 11.35 -8.52 -6.10
CA VAL A 108 12.72 -8.82 -5.67
C VAL A 108 12.85 -10.30 -5.29
N ASN A 109 14.02 -10.87 -5.59
CA ASN A 109 14.36 -12.26 -5.28
C ASN A 109 15.45 -12.32 -4.21
N TRP A 110 15.35 -13.27 -3.28
CA TRP A 110 16.46 -13.60 -2.39
C TRP A 110 17.57 -14.30 -3.17
N GLU A 111 18.82 -13.87 -2.99
CA GLU A 111 20.03 -14.44 -3.61
C GLU A 111 20.01 -14.50 -5.15
N GLY A 112 19.43 -13.47 -5.79
CA GLY A 112 19.47 -13.33 -7.25
C GLY A 112 20.84 -12.89 -7.79
N ASP A 113 21.18 -13.34 -9.00
CA ASP A 113 22.36 -12.92 -9.78
C ASP A 113 23.70 -12.98 -9.01
N GLU A 114 23.90 -14.08 -8.27
CA GLU A 114 25.09 -14.36 -7.45
C GLU A 114 25.29 -13.46 -6.21
N HIS A 115 24.34 -12.58 -5.89
CA HIS A 115 24.36 -11.75 -4.69
C HIS A 115 23.91 -12.53 -3.46
N LYS A 116 24.86 -13.20 -2.80
CA LYS A 116 24.60 -14.00 -1.58
C LYS A 116 24.12 -13.14 -0.42
N ASN A 117 23.13 -13.64 0.32
CA ASN A 117 22.51 -12.97 1.47
C ASN A 117 21.91 -11.57 1.22
N GLU A 118 21.50 -11.28 -0.03
CA GLU A 118 20.88 -10.01 -0.42
C GLU A 118 19.60 -10.25 -1.22
N PHE A 119 18.68 -9.29 -1.19
CA PHE A 119 17.59 -9.25 -2.15
C PHE A 119 18.02 -8.52 -3.41
N PHE A 120 17.75 -9.12 -4.56
CA PHE A 120 18.12 -8.62 -5.87
C PHE A 120 16.90 -8.46 -6.78
N CYS A 121 16.82 -7.30 -7.43
CA CYS A 121 15.81 -6.95 -8.42
C CYS A 121 16.42 -7.02 -9.84
N PRO A 122 16.04 -8.00 -10.68
CA PRO A 122 16.64 -8.20 -12.00
C PRO A 122 16.29 -7.11 -13.02
N CYS A 123 15.27 -6.28 -12.76
CA CYS A 123 14.84 -5.26 -13.71
C CYS A 123 15.90 -4.19 -13.98
N HIS A 124 16.60 -3.72 -12.93
CA HIS A 124 17.61 -2.66 -13.03
C HIS A 124 18.78 -2.87 -12.05
N ALA A 125 19.02 -4.11 -11.62
CA ALA A 125 20.04 -4.45 -10.61
C ALA A 125 19.87 -3.70 -9.27
N GLY A 126 18.61 -3.57 -8.81
CA GLY A 126 18.33 -3.04 -7.47
C GLY A 126 18.73 -4.04 -6.40
N ARG A 127 19.38 -3.58 -5.32
CA ARG A 127 19.86 -4.47 -4.26
C ARG A 127 19.42 -3.99 -2.88
N TYR A 128 19.12 -4.94 -2.03
CA TYR A 128 18.78 -4.72 -0.63
C TYR A 128 19.52 -5.72 0.26
N LYS A 129 19.83 -5.28 1.48
CA LYS A 129 20.34 -6.17 2.53
C LYS A 129 19.22 -7.08 3.04
N LYS A 130 19.58 -8.10 3.84
CA LYS A 130 18.63 -9.04 4.46
C LYS A 130 17.51 -8.36 5.25
N ASN A 131 17.78 -7.25 5.93
CA ASN A 131 16.78 -6.48 6.67
C ASN A 131 15.89 -5.60 5.77
N GLY A 132 16.07 -5.64 4.45
CA GLY A 132 15.32 -4.82 3.49
C GLY A 132 15.90 -3.43 3.27
N ASP A 133 17.01 -3.05 3.91
CA ASP A 133 17.70 -1.78 3.67
C ASP A 133 18.21 -1.70 2.22
N ASN A 134 18.00 -0.56 1.55
CA ASN A 134 18.51 -0.39 0.20
C ASN A 134 20.01 -0.15 0.19
N ILE A 135 20.72 -0.78 -0.74
CA ILE A 135 22.17 -0.59 -0.88
C ILE A 135 22.45 0.73 -1.61
N PRO A 136 23.23 1.65 -1.02
CA PRO A 136 23.57 2.91 -1.67
C PRO A 136 24.24 2.71 -3.04
N GLY A 137 23.89 3.55 -4.01
CA GLY A 137 24.40 3.45 -5.37
C GLY A 137 23.65 2.45 -6.27
N THR A 138 22.57 1.84 -5.77
CA THR A 138 21.63 1.06 -6.59
C THR A 138 20.30 1.81 -6.81
N PRO A 139 19.47 1.46 -7.81
CA PRO A 139 18.24 2.20 -8.14
C PRO A 139 17.16 2.36 -7.05
N PRO A 140 16.98 1.43 -6.08
CA PRO A 140 16.01 1.59 -5.00
C PRO A 140 16.16 2.89 -4.20
N LEU A 141 15.06 3.64 -4.07
CA LEU A 141 15.03 4.93 -3.37
C LEU A 141 14.86 4.81 -1.86
N GLY A 142 14.50 3.63 -1.35
CA GLY A 142 14.26 3.37 0.08
C GLY A 142 14.14 1.88 0.38
N PRO A 143 13.96 1.51 1.65
CA PRO A 143 13.92 0.12 2.10
C PRO A 143 12.63 -0.59 1.67
N LEU A 144 12.68 -1.92 1.62
CA LEU A 144 11.49 -2.77 1.43
C LEU A 144 10.53 -2.61 2.62
N ASP A 145 9.22 -2.60 2.37
CA ASP A 145 8.24 -2.55 3.45
C ASP A 145 8.20 -3.86 4.24
N GLU A 146 7.74 -3.78 5.49
CA GLU A 146 7.48 -4.92 6.37
C GLU A 146 5.98 -5.22 6.37
N PHE A 147 5.58 -6.48 6.51
CA PHE A 147 4.20 -6.84 6.81
C PHE A 147 4.02 -6.90 8.32
N GLU A 148 2.86 -6.51 8.82
CA GLU A 148 2.47 -6.86 10.18
C GLU A 148 2.35 -8.39 10.28
N VAL A 149 2.95 -8.97 11.32
CA VAL A 149 2.99 -10.43 11.51
C VAL A 149 2.37 -10.79 12.85
N GLU A 150 1.46 -11.76 12.83
CA GLU A 150 0.96 -12.41 14.04
C GLU A 150 1.07 -13.92 13.89
N ILE A 151 1.31 -14.61 15.01
CA ILE A 151 1.43 -16.06 15.04
C ILE A 151 0.22 -16.60 15.78
N ILE A 152 -0.67 -17.30 15.06
CA ILE A 152 -1.89 -17.89 15.61
C ILE A 152 -1.83 -19.38 15.33
N ASP A 153 -1.95 -20.20 16.39
CA ASP A 153 -1.87 -21.66 16.33
C ASP A 153 -0.60 -22.20 15.63
N GLY A 154 0.50 -21.44 15.70
CA GLY A 154 1.80 -21.77 15.08
C GLY A 154 1.90 -21.49 13.58
N PHE A 155 0.86 -20.90 12.98
CA PHE A 155 0.86 -20.40 11.60
C PHE A 155 1.14 -18.90 11.57
N VAL A 156 1.82 -18.47 10.52
CA VAL A 156 2.12 -17.06 10.29
C VAL A 156 0.94 -16.39 9.59
N TYR A 157 0.44 -15.30 10.16
CA TYR A 157 -0.57 -14.44 9.59
C TYR A 157 0.09 -13.13 9.15
N LEU A 158 -0.27 -12.65 7.95
CA LEU A 158 0.23 -11.40 7.38
C LEU A 158 -0.88 -10.36 7.40
N GLY A 159 -0.62 -9.21 8.01
CA GLY A 159 -1.50 -8.05 8.06
C GLY A 159 -1.13 -7.01 7.00
N GLY A 160 -1.39 -5.75 7.34
CA GLY A 160 -1.11 -4.61 6.48
C GLY A 160 0.39 -4.43 6.22
N VAL A 161 0.69 -3.77 5.10
CA VAL A 161 2.06 -3.33 4.79
C VAL A 161 2.38 -2.09 5.62
N ILE A 162 3.44 -2.15 6.41
CA ILE A 162 3.95 -1.07 7.24
C ILE A 162 5.36 -0.63 6.77
N PRO A 163 5.77 0.61 7.03
CA PRO A 163 7.15 1.03 6.81
C PRO A 163 8.11 0.11 7.59
N ASN A 164 9.25 -0.22 6.98
CA ASN A 164 10.26 -1.10 7.57
C ASN A 164 10.72 -0.59 8.94
N THR A 165 10.63 -1.42 9.98
CA THR A 165 11.03 -1.05 11.34
C THR A 165 12.45 -1.49 11.71
N LEU A 166 13.13 -2.21 10.81
CA LEU A 166 14.47 -2.79 11.01
C LEU A 166 15.62 -1.84 10.64
N VAL A 167 15.31 -0.67 10.08
CA VAL A 167 16.27 0.34 9.57
C VAL A 167 15.93 1.74 9.99
#